data_AF-A0A5M9GTI3-F1
#
_entry.id   AF-A0A5M9GTI3-F1
#
_cell.length_a   1.000
_cell.length_b   1.000
_cell.length_c   1.000
_cell.angle_alpha   90.00
_cell.angle_beta   90.00
_cell.angle_gamma   90.00
#
_symmetry.space_group_name_H-M   'P 1'
#
loop_
_entity.id
_entity.type
_entity.pdbx_description
1 polymer ?
#
loop_
_entity_poly.entity_id
_entity_poly.type
_entity_poly.pdbx_seq_one_letter_code
_entity_poly.pdbx_strand_id
1 'polypeptide(L)'
;MSHYNDSQNKFSKPCFPSSAGRIPNTPSIPVTKAQLRTFRAIIIDLTKIIPKLFANPSPQNIEDLIDTLNLLSKFICSLDATSSLKAQGLAIIKNLITILKNPTFVASAVFIELQNLINYLLSITKLFRIDPCTLQELLKLIAALQTALVNSASFIQGPTGPSFPIATIVVTNNIQQTVLQFNNFIFSTAINVNNIIFNGTDTVTVINGGIYVISVSISTTAPGCAPLGVGISINGAVATDNFSSNLIGDSLSFTTIETLAAGANISVQSTLNEITIPATGNTNIRLTVFRIA
;
A
#
# COMPACT_ATOMS: atom_id res chain seq x y z
N MET A 1 -38.37 -55.45 49.59
CA MET A 1 -36.99 -54.97 49.34
C MET A 1 -36.54 -55.58 48.03
N SER A 2 -36.61 -54.81 46.94
CA SER A 2 -36.39 -55.32 45.58
C SER A 2 -35.38 -54.42 44.88
N HIS A 3 -34.30 -55.03 44.42
CA HIS A 3 -33.35 -54.49 43.45
C HIS A 3 -34.07 -54.01 42.18
N TYR A 4 -33.68 -52.86 41.65
CA TYR A 4 -33.91 -52.51 40.24
C TYR A 4 -32.75 -51.68 39.67
N ASN A 5 -32.36 -52.08 38.46
CA ASN A 5 -31.21 -51.70 37.65
C ASN A 5 -30.96 -50.20 37.45
N ASP A 6 -29.72 -49.77 37.66
CA ASP A 6 -29.11 -48.62 36.98
C ASP A 6 -28.74 -49.02 35.55
N SER A 7 -29.71 -48.93 34.65
CA SER A 7 -29.46 -48.97 33.22
C SER A 7 -29.60 -47.57 32.64
N GLN A 8 -28.52 -46.79 32.63
CA GLN A 8 -28.33 -45.68 31.70
C GLN A 8 -26.88 -45.15 31.73
N ASN A 9 -26.04 -45.64 30.82
CA ASN A 9 -25.03 -44.83 30.10
C ASN A 9 -24.24 -45.71 29.12
N LYS A 10 -24.90 -46.10 28.02
CA LYS A 10 -24.22 -46.44 26.76
C LYS A 10 -24.24 -45.21 25.86
N PHE A 11 -23.27 -44.32 26.06
CA PHE A 11 -22.81 -43.44 24.99
C PHE A 11 -21.32 -43.70 24.80
N SER A 12 -20.98 -44.37 23.70
CA SER A 12 -19.62 -44.50 23.21
C SER A 12 -19.02 -43.10 23.10
N LYS A 13 -17.96 -42.82 23.87
CA LYS A 13 -17.17 -41.59 23.70
C LYS A 13 -16.72 -41.55 22.23
N PRO A 14 -16.98 -40.47 21.46
CA PRO A 14 -16.35 -40.32 20.17
C PRO A 14 -14.84 -40.27 20.38
N CYS A 15 -14.11 -41.21 19.78
CA CYS A 15 -12.67 -41.06 19.60
C CYS A 15 -12.46 -39.85 18.69
N PHE A 16 -12.24 -38.67 19.28
CA PHE A 16 -11.64 -37.58 18.54
C PHE A 16 -10.19 -37.99 18.23
N PRO A 17 -9.77 -38.06 16.96
CA PRO A 17 -8.35 -38.13 16.68
C PRO A 17 -7.72 -36.88 17.30
N SER A 18 -6.71 -37.10 18.15
CA SER A 18 -5.82 -36.04 18.63
C SER A 18 -5.46 -35.18 17.43
N SER A 19 -5.81 -33.91 17.49
CA SER A 19 -5.49 -32.90 16.48
C SER A 19 -4.03 -33.02 16.07
N ALA A 20 -3.78 -33.72 14.95
CA ALA A 20 -2.59 -33.55 14.17
C ALA A 20 -2.48 -32.05 13.93
N GLY A 21 -1.35 -31.47 14.34
CA GLY A 21 -1.14 -30.03 14.37
C GLY A 21 -1.68 -29.42 13.09
N ARG A 22 -2.68 -28.54 13.22
CA ARG A 22 -3.00 -27.60 12.16
C ARG A 22 -1.71 -26.81 11.93
N ILE A 23 -0.98 -27.17 10.88
CA ILE A 23 0.05 -26.32 10.32
C ILE A 23 -0.66 -24.98 10.11
N PRO A 24 -0.19 -23.87 10.71
CA PRO A 24 -0.70 -22.57 10.33
C PRO A 24 -0.48 -22.48 8.81
N ASN A 25 -1.56 -22.50 8.03
CA ASN A 25 -1.49 -22.17 6.61
C ASN A 25 -1.20 -20.66 6.56
N THR A 26 0.06 -20.29 6.82
CA THR A 26 0.58 -19.00 6.38
C THR A 26 0.39 -19.02 4.86
N PRO A 27 -0.38 -18.09 4.27
CA PRO A 27 -0.58 -18.09 2.83
C PRO A 27 0.79 -17.99 2.15
N SER A 28 1.25 -19.08 1.55
CA SER A 28 2.55 -19.16 0.89
C SER A 28 2.34 -19.06 -0.62
N ILE A 29 3.01 -18.12 -1.28
CA ILE A 29 2.94 -17.89 -2.72
C ILE A 29 3.84 -18.93 -3.42
N PRO A 30 3.29 -19.83 -4.24
CA PRO A 30 4.12 -20.73 -5.05
C PRO A 30 4.88 -19.93 -6.11
N VAL A 31 6.18 -20.20 -6.27
CA VAL A 31 7.02 -19.56 -7.28
C VAL A 31 7.81 -20.60 -8.08
N THR A 32 7.84 -20.43 -9.40
CA THR A 32 8.62 -21.30 -10.30
C THR A 32 10.09 -20.90 -10.32
N LYS A 33 10.97 -21.80 -10.76
CA LYS A 33 12.41 -21.48 -10.97
C LYS A 33 12.62 -20.33 -11.96
N ALA A 34 11.76 -20.19 -12.97
CA ALA A 34 11.83 -19.09 -13.94
C ALA A 34 11.47 -17.76 -13.27
N GLN A 35 10.35 -17.72 -12.52
CA GLN A 35 9.94 -16.55 -11.75
C GLN A 35 11.02 -16.12 -10.75
N LEU A 36 11.65 -17.07 -10.06
CA LEU A 36 12.74 -16.78 -9.12
C LEU A 36 13.96 -16.15 -9.82
N ARG A 37 14.33 -16.64 -11.01
CA ARG A 37 15.41 -16.06 -11.82
C ARG A 37 15.07 -14.64 -12.26
N THR A 38 13.85 -14.41 -12.73
CA THR A 38 13.37 -13.07 -13.12
C THR A 38 13.39 -12.12 -11.92
N PHE A 39 12.88 -12.55 -10.77
CA PHE A 39 12.86 -11.74 -9.55
C PHE A 39 14.27 -11.35 -9.10
N ARG A 40 15.20 -12.31 -9.12
CA ARG A 40 16.61 -12.07 -8.81
C ARG A 40 17.24 -11.05 -9.75
N ALA A 41 17.00 -11.19 -11.06
CA ALA A 41 17.52 -10.25 -12.07
C ALA A 41 17.01 -8.82 -11.81
N ILE A 42 15.69 -8.68 -11.58
CA ILE A 42 15.08 -7.38 -11.27
C ILE A 42 15.72 -6.72 -10.05
N ILE A 43 15.89 -7.44 -8.93
CA ILE A 43 16.52 -6.86 -7.72
C ILE A 43 17.95 -6.42 -8.00
N ILE A 44 18.72 -7.23 -8.75
CA ILE A 44 20.10 -6.91 -9.12
C ILE A 44 20.15 -5.66 -10.01
N ASP A 45 19.24 -5.52 -10.97
CA ASP A 45 19.19 -4.38 -11.87
C ASP A 45 18.77 -3.11 -11.13
N LEU A 46 17.74 -3.17 -10.28
CA LEU A 46 17.37 -2.07 -9.37
C LEU A 46 18.57 -1.62 -8.52
N THR A 47 19.34 -2.56 -7.97
CA THR A 47 20.51 -2.27 -7.13
C THR A 47 21.59 -1.50 -7.89
N LYS A 48 21.72 -1.73 -9.21
CA LYS A 48 22.69 -1.03 -10.06
C LYS A 48 22.18 0.31 -10.58
N ILE A 49 20.89 0.40 -10.88
CA ILE A 49 20.28 1.58 -11.52
C ILE A 49 20.06 2.70 -10.50
N ILE A 50 19.60 2.38 -9.29
CA ILE A 50 19.28 3.38 -8.26
C ILE A 50 20.45 4.34 -7.99
N PRO A 51 21.69 3.87 -7.68
CA PRO A 51 22.80 4.80 -7.45
C PRO A 51 23.13 5.68 -8.66
N LYS A 52 23.02 5.14 -9.88
CA LYS A 52 23.26 5.89 -11.12
C LYS A 52 22.24 7.01 -11.31
N LEU A 53 20.96 6.70 -11.04
CA LEU A 53 19.87 7.66 -11.13
C LEU A 53 20.06 8.83 -10.16
N PHE A 54 20.38 8.55 -8.89
CA PHE A 54 20.59 9.60 -7.89
C PHE A 54 21.87 10.41 -8.13
N ALA A 55 22.91 9.80 -8.68
CA ALA A 55 24.13 10.52 -9.06
C ALA A 55 23.93 11.43 -10.30
N ASN A 56 23.10 11.00 -11.25
CA ASN A 56 22.79 11.74 -12.48
C ASN A 56 21.40 11.35 -13.00
N PRO A 57 20.35 12.17 -12.78
CA PRO A 57 19.00 11.87 -13.24
C PRO A 57 18.83 12.22 -14.73
N SER A 58 19.66 11.63 -15.60
CA SER A 58 19.54 11.77 -17.03
C SER A 58 18.28 11.05 -17.56
N PRO A 59 17.73 11.45 -18.72
CA PRO A 59 16.60 10.76 -19.33
C PRO A 59 16.83 9.24 -19.47
N GLN A 60 18.05 8.83 -19.85
CA GLN A 60 18.41 7.42 -19.94
C GLN A 60 18.34 6.69 -18.60
N ASN A 61 18.89 7.28 -17.52
CA ASN A 61 18.86 6.64 -16.20
C ASN A 61 17.42 6.56 -15.64
N ILE A 62 16.57 7.52 -15.99
CA ILE A 62 15.14 7.50 -15.67
C ILE A 62 14.43 6.37 -16.43
N GLU A 63 14.66 6.26 -17.75
CA GLU A 63 14.08 5.20 -18.59
C GLU A 63 14.52 3.81 -18.13
N ASP A 64 15.80 3.62 -17.82
CA ASP A 64 16.34 2.34 -17.30
C ASP A 64 15.61 1.89 -16.02
N LEU A 65 15.29 2.83 -15.11
CA LEU A 65 14.52 2.52 -13.90
C LEU A 65 13.07 2.20 -14.25
N ILE A 66 12.42 2.99 -15.11
CA ILE A 66 11.04 2.76 -15.54
C ILE A 66 10.88 1.38 -16.19
N ASP A 67 11.81 0.97 -17.04
CA ASP A 67 11.80 -0.34 -17.70
C ASP A 67 11.93 -1.48 -16.67
N THR A 68 12.83 -1.31 -15.69
CA THR A 68 12.97 -2.28 -14.60
C THR A 68 11.71 -2.38 -13.73
N LEU A 69 11.04 -1.26 -13.46
CA LEU A 69 9.76 -1.21 -12.76
C LEU A 69 8.63 -1.86 -13.56
N ASN A 70 8.62 -1.72 -14.88
CA ASN A 70 7.67 -2.39 -15.77
C ASN A 70 7.90 -3.91 -15.79
N LEU A 71 9.15 -4.37 -15.77
CA LEU A 71 9.47 -5.79 -15.60
C LEU A 71 8.98 -6.32 -14.25
N LEU A 72 9.15 -5.54 -13.18
CA LEU A 72 8.63 -5.89 -11.86
C LEU A 72 7.10 -5.96 -11.83
N SER A 73 6.40 -5.05 -12.51
CA SER A 73 4.94 -5.09 -12.65
C SER A 73 4.47 -6.38 -13.32
N LYS A 74 5.13 -6.78 -14.42
CA LYS A 74 4.85 -8.04 -15.12
C LYS A 74 5.10 -9.25 -14.21
N PHE A 75 6.20 -9.22 -13.44
CA PHE A 75 6.49 -10.27 -12.46
C PHE A 75 5.38 -10.39 -11.41
N ILE A 76 4.97 -9.28 -10.78
CA ILE A 76 3.90 -9.26 -9.75
C ILE A 76 2.59 -9.82 -10.33
N CYS A 77 2.22 -9.43 -11.55
CA CYS A 77 1.03 -9.95 -12.23
C CYS A 77 1.07 -11.47 -12.40
N SER A 78 2.26 -12.04 -12.65
CA SER A 78 2.46 -13.48 -12.86
C SER A 78 2.37 -14.35 -11.60
N LEU A 79 2.43 -13.75 -10.41
CA LEU A 79 2.41 -14.49 -9.14
C LEU A 79 1.01 -15.03 -8.83
N ASP A 80 0.94 -16.19 -8.18
CA ASP A 80 -0.32 -16.68 -7.59
C ASP A 80 -0.50 -16.09 -6.18
N ALA A 81 -0.80 -14.79 -6.15
CA ALA A 81 -0.96 -13.98 -4.95
C ALA A 81 -2.35 -13.34 -4.90
N THR A 82 -2.79 -12.93 -3.71
CA THR A 82 -4.08 -12.25 -3.53
C THR A 82 -4.15 -10.96 -4.35
N SER A 83 -5.35 -10.61 -4.83
CA SER A 83 -5.57 -9.37 -5.59
C SER A 83 -5.12 -8.13 -4.83
N SER A 84 -5.33 -8.11 -3.51
CA SER A 84 -4.90 -7.01 -2.63
C SER A 84 -3.37 -6.86 -2.60
N LEU A 85 -2.62 -7.97 -2.47
CA LEU A 85 -1.16 -7.94 -2.46
C LEU A 85 -0.58 -7.52 -3.81
N LYS A 86 -1.21 -7.93 -4.93
CA LYS A 86 -0.82 -7.47 -6.26
C LYS A 86 -1.09 -5.98 -6.43
N ALA A 87 -2.28 -5.52 -6.05
CA ALA A 87 -2.67 -4.12 -6.15
C ALA A 87 -1.72 -3.20 -5.37
N GLN A 88 -1.31 -3.60 -4.17
CA GLN A 88 -0.33 -2.86 -3.37
C GLN A 88 1.00 -2.65 -4.12
N GLY A 89 1.57 -3.71 -4.69
CA GLY A 89 2.84 -3.62 -5.41
C GLY A 89 2.74 -2.80 -6.70
N LEU A 90 1.64 -2.97 -7.44
CA LEU A 90 1.39 -2.22 -8.68
C LEU A 90 1.15 -0.73 -8.41
N ALA A 91 0.50 -0.37 -7.30
CA ALA A 91 0.31 1.02 -6.90
C ALA A 91 1.65 1.71 -6.61
N ILE A 92 2.54 1.06 -5.85
CA ILE A 92 3.89 1.60 -5.57
C ILE A 92 4.67 1.83 -6.88
N ILE A 93 4.60 0.88 -7.81
CA ILE A 93 5.27 1.01 -9.11
C ILE A 93 4.66 2.15 -9.94
N LYS A 94 3.33 2.26 -9.97
CA LYS A 94 2.64 3.37 -10.65
C LYS A 94 3.09 4.71 -10.08
N ASN A 95 3.11 4.86 -8.76
CA ASN A 95 3.59 6.06 -8.07
C ASN A 95 5.03 6.41 -8.46
N LEU A 96 5.94 5.44 -8.44
CA LEU A 96 7.33 5.65 -8.87
C LEU A 96 7.42 6.15 -10.31
N ILE A 97 6.72 5.49 -11.24
CA ILE A 97 6.71 5.90 -12.65
C ILE A 97 6.15 7.32 -12.81
N THR A 98 5.09 7.66 -12.07
CA THR A 98 4.52 9.02 -12.04
C THR A 98 5.54 10.06 -11.59
N ILE A 99 6.26 9.80 -10.49
CA ILE A 99 7.30 10.72 -10.00
C ILE A 99 8.44 10.85 -11.00
N LEU A 100 8.91 9.73 -11.56
CA LEU A 100 10.04 9.68 -12.49
C LEU A 100 9.77 10.40 -13.81
N LYS A 101 8.50 10.44 -14.25
CA LYS A 101 8.07 11.16 -15.44
C LYS A 101 7.86 12.67 -15.21
N ASN A 102 8.07 13.18 -13.99
CA ASN A 102 8.00 14.60 -13.75
C ASN A 102 9.11 15.34 -14.53
N PRO A 103 8.83 16.52 -15.13
CA PRO A 103 9.85 17.32 -15.82
C PRO A 103 11.09 17.64 -14.96
N THR A 104 10.90 17.76 -13.65
CA THR A 104 11.96 17.98 -12.67
C THR A 104 12.14 16.72 -11.83
N PHE A 105 13.37 16.22 -11.75
CA PHE A 105 13.66 15.07 -10.90
C PHE A 105 13.52 15.40 -9.40
N VAL A 106 12.64 14.68 -8.71
CA VAL A 106 12.31 14.92 -7.30
C VAL A 106 12.94 13.84 -6.43
N ALA A 107 14.23 14.00 -6.10
CA ALA A 107 15.02 12.99 -5.39
C ALA A 107 14.37 12.48 -4.10
N SER A 108 13.80 13.37 -3.28
CA SER A 108 13.13 13.01 -2.01
C SER A 108 11.89 12.13 -2.23
N ALA A 109 11.08 12.43 -3.23
CA ALA A 109 9.88 11.65 -3.56
C ALA A 109 10.23 10.27 -4.11
N VAL A 110 11.20 10.21 -5.02
CA VAL A 110 11.73 8.96 -5.57
C VAL A 110 12.31 8.10 -4.44
N PHE A 111 13.06 8.70 -3.52
CA PHE A 111 13.63 7.98 -2.38
C PHE A 111 12.56 7.36 -1.49
N ILE A 112 11.52 8.13 -1.10
CA ILE A 112 10.42 7.65 -0.25
C ILE A 112 9.70 6.48 -0.92
N GLU A 113 9.36 6.61 -2.20
CA GLU A 113 8.60 5.57 -2.88
C GLU A 113 9.46 4.33 -3.19
N LEU A 114 10.78 4.47 -3.38
CA LEU A 114 11.70 3.34 -3.44
C LEU A 114 11.82 2.60 -2.09
N GLN A 115 11.71 3.29 -0.94
CA GLN A 115 11.64 2.62 0.36
C GLN A 115 10.36 1.79 0.49
N ASN A 116 9.22 2.32 0.04
CA ASN A 116 7.94 1.58 -0.02
C ASN A 116 8.08 0.33 -0.90
N LEU A 117 8.75 0.45 -2.04
CA LEU A 117 9.01 -0.67 -2.93
C LEU A 117 9.87 -1.74 -2.27
N ILE A 118 10.97 -1.37 -1.60
CA ILE A 118 11.86 -2.34 -0.94
C ILE A 118 11.12 -3.06 0.19
N ASN A 119 10.31 -2.36 0.97
CA ASN A 119 9.47 -2.96 2.01
C ASN A 119 8.47 -3.97 1.42
N TYR A 120 7.83 -3.63 0.29
CA TYR A 120 6.96 -4.55 -0.44
C TYR A 120 7.72 -5.79 -0.94
N LEU A 121 8.88 -5.60 -1.58
CA LEU A 121 9.74 -6.69 -2.07
C LEU A 121 10.16 -7.63 -0.93
N LEU A 122 10.49 -7.08 0.25
CA LEU A 122 10.80 -7.87 1.44
C LEU A 122 9.58 -8.66 1.92
N SER A 123 8.41 -8.02 1.97
CA SER A 123 7.16 -8.66 2.41
C SER A 123 6.79 -9.85 1.50
N ILE A 124 6.76 -9.65 0.18
CA ILE A 124 6.38 -10.70 -0.76
C ILE A 124 7.39 -11.85 -0.80
N THR A 125 8.69 -11.54 -0.63
CA THR A 125 9.75 -12.56 -0.56
C THR A 125 9.56 -13.51 0.61
N LYS A 126 9.13 -13.00 1.78
CA LYS A 126 8.84 -13.82 2.95
C LYS A 126 7.64 -14.75 2.77
N LEU A 127 6.76 -14.44 1.81
CA LEU A 127 5.61 -15.26 1.48
C LEU A 127 5.93 -16.35 0.44
N PHE A 128 7.09 -16.33 -0.22
CA PHE A 128 7.43 -17.33 -1.23
C PHE A 128 7.60 -18.73 -0.62
N ARG A 129 6.99 -19.73 -1.27
CA ARG A 129 7.15 -21.14 -0.91
C ARG A 129 8.43 -21.71 -1.53
N ILE A 130 9.57 -21.39 -0.91
CA ILE A 130 10.94 -21.77 -1.32
C ILE A 130 11.72 -22.35 -0.14
N ASP A 131 12.84 -23.02 -0.42
CA ASP A 131 13.71 -23.54 0.64
C ASP A 131 14.41 -22.40 1.41
N PRO A 132 14.82 -22.63 2.67
CA PRO A 132 15.43 -21.60 3.51
C PRO A 132 16.73 -21.00 2.94
N CYS A 133 17.51 -21.79 2.18
CA CYS A 133 18.77 -21.34 1.61
C CYS A 133 18.50 -20.31 0.50
N THR A 134 17.60 -20.65 -0.43
CA THR A 134 17.15 -19.73 -1.48
C THR A 134 16.52 -18.46 -0.90
N LEU A 135 15.70 -18.59 0.16
CA LEU A 135 15.13 -17.43 0.85
C LEU A 135 16.23 -16.51 1.38
N GLN A 136 17.26 -17.06 2.03
CA GLN A 136 18.36 -16.27 2.57
C GLN A 136 19.15 -15.54 1.46
N GLU A 137 19.35 -16.16 0.30
CA GLU A 137 19.98 -15.52 -0.85
C GLU A 137 19.18 -14.31 -1.36
N LEU A 138 17.86 -14.45 -1.48
CA LEU A 138 16.99 -13.33 -1.87
C LEU A 138 17.02 -12.19 -0.85
N LEU A 139 16.97 -12.52 0.45
CA LEU A 139 17.02 -11.51 1.51
C LEU A 139 18.35 -10.75 1.49
N LYS A 140 19.47 -11.41 1.16
CA LYS A 140 20.76 -10.73 0.97
C LYS A 140 20.75 -9.76 -0.21
N LEU A 141 20.10 -10.12 -1.33
CA LEU A 141 19.95 -9.22 -2.47
C LEU A 141 19.10 -7.99 -2.13
N ILE A 142 18.00 -8.19 -1.40
CA ILE A 142 17.14 -7.08 -0.93
C ILE A 142 17.89 -6.19 0.07
N ALA A 143 18.72 -6.78 0.95
CA ALA A 143 19.57 -6.01 1.84
C ALA A 143 20.60 -5.16 1.06
N ALA A 144 21.21 -5.71 0.01
CA ALA A 144 22.13 -4.96 -0.85
C ALA A 144 21.41 -3.80 -1.57
N LEU A 145 20.17 -4.03 -2.05
CA LEU A 145 19.32 -2.99 -2.62
C LEU A 145 19.02 -1.88 -1.59
N GLN A 146 18.68 -2.24 -0.35
CA GLN A 146 18.47 -1.29 0.75
C GLN A 146 19.72 -0.46 1.01
N THR A 147 20.89 -1.09 1.10
CA THR A 147 22.17 -0.39 1.29
C THR A 147 22.46 0.56 0.14
N ALA A 148 22.25 0.14 -1.11
CA ALA A 148 22.45 0.99 -2.29
C ALA A 148 21.55 2.25 -2.24
N LEU A 149 20.28 2.10 -1.86
CA LEU A 149 19.37 3.22 -1.70
C LEU A 149 19.81 4.15 -0.56
N VAL A 150 20.12 3.62 0.62
CA VAL A 150 20.57 4.42 1.78
C VAL A 150 21.85 5.20 1.46
N ASN A 151 22.81 4.59 0.77
CA ASN A 151 24.03 5.29 0.35
C ASN A 151 23.74 6.42 -0.66
N SER A 152 22.68 6.25 -1.46
CA SER A 152 22.22 7.27 -2.40
C SER A 152 21.53 8.46 -1.70
N ALA A 153 21.18 8.35 -0.41
CA ALA A 153 20.61 9.47 0.36
C ALA A 153 21.59 10.65 0.48
N SER A 154 22.90 10.40 0.37
CA SER A 154 23.92 11.45 0.35
C SER A 154 23.75 12.43 -0.82
N PHE A 155 23.20 11.99 -1.96
CA PHE A 155 22.87 12.86 -3.10
C PHE A 155 21.65 13.77 -2.85
N ILE A 156 20.91 13.54 -1.76
CA ILE A 156 19.77 14.37 -1.35
C ILE A 156 20.25 15.58 -0.51
N GLN A 157 21.47 15.54 0.05
CA GLN A 157 22.07 16.62 0.85
C GLN A 157 22.95 17.56 -0.01
N GLY A 158 22.32 18.41 -0.82
CA GLY A 158 22.86 19.72 -1.25
C GLY A 158 22.45 20.84 -0.26
N PRO A 159 23.05 22.05 -0.30
CA PRO A 159 22.97 23.03 0.79
C PRO A 159 21.54 23.48 1.14
N THR A 160 21.08 23.16 2.37
CA THR A 160 19.87 23.61 3.13
C THR A 160 18.57 23.79 2.34
N GLY A 161 17.48 23.03 2.51
CA GLY A 161 17.06 21.90 3.37
C GLY A 161 15.67 21.43 2.88
N PRO A 162 14.96 20.46 3.49
CA PRO A 162 13.56 20.26 3.12
C PRO A 162 12.78 21.51 3.54
N SER A 163 12.36 22.32 2.57
CA SER A 163 11.23 23.22 2.76
C SER A 163 10.11 22.40 3.37
N PHE A 164 9.47 22.93 4.42
CA PHE A 164 8.17 22.42 4.87
C PHE A 164 7.26 22.24 3.66
N PRO A 165 6.32 21.27 3.68
CA PRO A 165 5.44 21.02 2.54
C PRO A 165 4.85 22.34 2.06
N ILE A 166 5.18 22.72 0.82
CA ILE A 166 4.74 23.98 0.20
C ILE A 166 3.21 24.05 0.26
N ALA A 167 2.55 22.90 0.26
CA ALA A 167 1.14 22.73 0.51
C ALA A 167 0.89 21.44 1.31
N THR A 168 0.09 21.49 2.38
CA THR A 168 -0.30 20.32 3.18
C THR A 168 -1.70 20.50 3.74
N ILE A 169 -2.37 19.38 3.99
CA ILE A 169 -3.60 19.32 4.77
C ILE A 169 -3.78 17.92 5.34
N VAL A 170 -4.36 17.84 6.54
CA VAL A 170 -4.90 16.62 7.11
C VAL A 170 -6.38 16.86 7.37
N VAL A 171 -7.25 16.07 6.76
CA VAL A 171 -8.69 16.07 7.08
C VAL A 171 -9.07 14.76 7.75
N THR A 172 -9.89 14.85 8.80
CA THR A 172 -10.30 13.69 9.61
C THR A 172 -11.78 13.70 9.90
N ASN A 173 -12.30 12.51 10.21
CA ASN A 173 -13.60 12.33 10.83
C ASN A 173 -13.50 11.29 11.95
N ASN A 174 -14.31 11.43 12.98
CA ASN A 174 -14.50 10.47 14.08
C ASN A 174 -15.98 10.10 14.30
N ILE A 175 -16.88 10.62 13.46
CA ILE A 175 -18.31 10.34 13.49
C ILE A 175 -18.59 9.08 12.67
N GLN A 176 -19.60 8.31 13.08
CA GLN A 176 -20.12 7.20 12.30
C GLN A 176 -20.71 7.71 10.97
N GLN A 177 -20.42 7.01 9.88
CA GLN A 177 -20.99 7.30 8.58
C GLN A 177 -21.20 6.02 7.78
N THR A 178 -22.25 5.99 6.97
CA THR A 178 -22.51 4.96 5.97
C THR A 178 -22.39 5.61 4.60
N VAL A 179 -21.48 5.09 3.78
CA VAL A 179 -21.12 5.65 2.48
C VAL A 179 -21.52 4.64 1.40
N LEU A 180 -22.46 5.03 0.55
CA LEU A 180 -22.88 4.24 -0.60
C LEU A 180 -21.71 4.10 -1.60
N GLN A 181 -21.78 3.08 -2.46
CA GLN A 181 -20.80 2.90 -3.53
C GLN A 181 -20.70 4.17 -4.40
N PHE A 182 -19.46 4.56 -4.74
CA PHE A 182 -19.09 5.76 -5.50
C PHE A 182 -19.41 7.11 -4.85
N ASN A 183 -19.92 7.12 -3.63
CA ASN A 183 -20.08 8.34 -2.86
C ASN A 183 -18.81 8.68 -2.07
N ASN A 184 -18.65 9.96 -1.77
CA ASN A 184 -17.52 10.48 -1.02
C ASN A 184 -17.68 10.20 0.48
N PHE A 185 -16.57 9.90 1.14
CA PHE A 185 -16.46 9.97 2.59
C PHE A 185 -16.47 11.42 3.05
N ILE A 186 -17.11 11.68 4.18
CA ILE A 186 -17.20 13.01 4.79
C ILE A 186 -16.13 13.12 5.88
N PHE A 187 -15.54 14.31 5.98
CA PHE A 187 -14.61 14.78 7.00
C PHE A 187 -15.25 15.93 7.79
N SER A 188 -14.93 16.03 9.08
CA SER A 188 -15.46 17.06 9.97
C SER A 188 -14.40 18.07 10.40
N THR A 189 -13.12 17.71 10.31
CA THR A 189 -12.01 18.47 10.88
C THR A 189 -10.88 18.59 9.87
N ALA A 190 -10.32 19.78 9.72
CA ALA A 190 -9.11 20.05 8.93
C ALA A 190 -8.00 20.58 9.84
N ILE A 191 -6.78 20.06 9.66
CA ILE A 191 -5.60 20.35 10.48
C ILE A 191 -4.42 20.60 9.53
N ASN A 192 -3.49 21.48 9.93
CA ASN A 192 -2.29 21.82 9.16
C ASN A 192 -2.61 22.25 7.73
N VAL A 193 -3.66 23.05 7.54
CA VAL A 193 -4.07 23.55 6.23
C VAL A 193 -3.07 24.61 5.77
N ASN A 194 -2.31 24.30 4.73
CA ASN A 194 -1.36 25.23 4.10
C ASN A 194 -1.46 25.07 2.57
N ASN A 195 -1.78 26.15 1.84
CA ASN A 195 -1.86 26.16 0.37
C ASN A 195 -2.70 25.04 -0.27
N ILE A 196 -3.68 24.53 0.47
CA ILE A 196 -4.70 23.56 0.05
C ILE A 196 -6.01 23.99 0.73
N ILE A 197 -7.14 23.87 0.03
CA ILE A 197 -8.46 24.29 0.53
C ILE A 197 -9.27 23.05 0.88
N PHE A 198 -10.00 23.07 1.99
CA PHE A 198 -11.02 22.07 2.31
C PHE A 198 -12.40 22.71 2.18
N ASN A 199 -13.34 22.04 1.50
CA ASN A 199 -14.69 22.56 1.30
C ASN A 199 -15.59 22.50 2.54
N GLY A 200 -15.11 21.91 3.63
CA GLY A 200 -15.87 21.74 4.87
C GLY A 200 -16.63 20.42 4.96
N THR A 201 -16.63 19.58 3.91
CA THR A 201 -17.37 18.32 3.89
C THR A 201 -16.53 17.15 3.43
N ASP A 202 -16.08 17.09 2.19
CA ASP A 202 -15.62 15.84 1.56
C ASP A 202 -14.46 16.02 0.57
N THR A 203 -14.18 17.27 0.20
CA THR A 203 -13.29 17.57 -0.93
C THR A 203 -12.19 18.51 -0.51
N VAL A 204 -10.98 18.17 -0.94
CA VAL A 204 -9.77 18.95 -0.76
C VAL A 204 -9.31 19.47 -2.13
N THR A 205 -9.16 20.77 -2.30
CA THR A 205 -8.73 21.42 -3.54
C THR A 205 -7.29 21.88 -3.43
N VAL A 206 -6.41 21.41 -4.32
CA VAL A 206 -5.03 21.89 -4.38
C VAL A 206 -4.95 23.22 -5.11
N ILE A 207 -4.25 24.20 -4.54
CA ILE A 207 -4.16 25.54 -5.16
C ILE A 207 -3.19 25.53 -6.34
N ASN A 208 -2.07 24.81 -6.21
CA ASN A 208 -1.01 24.77 -7.19
C ASN A 208 -0.95 23.41 -7.89
N GLY A 209 -0.50 23.39 -9.14
CA GLY A 209 -0.13 22.15 -9.80
C GLY A 209 1.16 21.60 -9.22
N GLY A 210 1.31 20.28 -9.20
CA GLY A 210 2.47 19.63 -8.61
C GLY A 210 2.30 18.14 -8.41
N ILE A 211 3.29 17.51 -7.77
CA ILE A 211 3.20 16.14 -7.31
C ILE A 211 2.77 16.13 -5.85
N TYR A 212 1.75 15.35 -5.55
CA TYR A 212 1.16 15.24 -4.22
C TYR A 212 1.22 13.80 -3.72
N VAL A 213 1.64 13.63 -2.47
CA VAL A 213 1.47 12.38 -1.74
C VAL A 213 0.13 12.45 -1.03
N ILE A 214 -0.71 11.45 -1.28
CA ILE A 214 -2.08 11.33 -0.76
C ILE A 214 -2.17 10.04 0.03
N SER A 215 -2.33 10.15 1.35
CA SER A 215 -2.45 9.00 2.25
C SER A 215 -3.84 8.94 2.88
N VAL A 216 -4.44 7.76 2.87
CA VAL A 216 -5.73 7.49 3.51
C VAL A 216 -5.56 6.40 4.56
N SER A 217 -6.18 6.59 5.72
CA SER A 217 -6.35 5.57 6.73
C SER A 217 -7.78 5.57 7.24
N ILE A 218 -8.41 4.40 7.27
CA ILE A 218 -9.78 4.19 7.71
C ILE A 218 -9.78 3.10 8.78
N SER A 219 -10.54 3.31 9.85
CA SER A 219 -10.89 2.31 10.86
C SER A 219 -12.27 1.75 10.50
N THR A 220 -12.40 0.43 10.36
CA THR A 220 -13.66 -0.21 10.00
C THR A 220 -13.98 -1.34 10.96
N THR A 221 -15.18 -1.35 11.55
CA THR A 221 -15.74 -2.56 12.16
C THR A 221 -16.57 -3.27 11.10
N ALA A 222 -15.97 -4.23 10.39
CA ALA A 222 -16.74 -5.09 9.50
C ALA A 222 -16.97 -6.44 10.18
N PRO A 223 -18.20 -6.76 10.62
CA PRO A 223 -18.56 -8.14 10.90
C PRO A 223 -18.74 -8.87 9.55
N GLY A 224 -17.68 -9.46 9.03
CA GLY A 224 -17.76 -10.48 7.97
C GLY A 224 -17.16 -10.10 6.61
N CYS A 225 -16.19 -10.93 6.21
CA CYS A 225 -15.78 -11.48 4.90
C CYS A 225 -16.04 -10.76 3.55
N ALA A 226 -16.64 -9.57 3.45
CA ALA A 226 -16.78 -8.85 2.19
C ALA A 226 -15.57 -7.93 1.93
N PRO A 227 -14.99 -7.91 0.71
CA PRO A 227 -13.91 -6.99 0.38
C PRO A 227 -14.41 -5.56 0.49
N LEU A 228 -13.69 -4.68 1.20
CA LEU A 228 -13.96 -3.24 1.18
C LEU A 228 -13.12 -2.59 0.09
N GLY A 229 -13.74 -1.78 -0.75
CA GLY A 229 -13.07 -0.98 -1.78
C GLY A 229 -13.07 0.51 -1.45
N VAL A 230 -11.89 1.10 -1.32
CA VAL A 230 -11.71 2.54 -1.11
C VAL A 230 -10.70 3.06 -2.12
N GLY A 231 -10.92 4.25 -2.66
CA GLY A 231 -9.97 4.89 -3.56
C GLY A 231 -10.02 6.41 -3.54
N ILE A 232 -9.09 7.02 -4.28
CA ILE A 232 -9.01 8.47 -4.47
C ILE A 232 -9.73 8.86 -5.75
N SER A 233 -10.70 9.76 -5.63
CA SER A 233 -11.35 10.43 -6.76
C SER A 233 -10.65 11.77 -7.00
N ILE A 234 -10.33 12.03 -8.26
CA ILE A 234 -9.74 13.29 -8.72
C ILE A 234 -10.75 13.96 -9.65
N ASN A 235 -11.14 15.20 -9.34
CA ASN A 235 -12.12 15.98 -10.10
C ASN A 235 -13.48 15.28 -10.29
N GLY A 236 -13.88 14.45 -9.31
CA GLY A 236 -15.15 13.72 -9.36
C GLY A 236 -15.15 12.51 -10.30
N ALA A 237 -14.01 12.15 -10.90
CA ALA A 237 -13.88 10.90 -11.63
C ALA A 237 -13.95 9.71 -10.66
N VAL A 238 -14.49 8.58 -11.14
CA VAL A 238 -14.49 7.33 -10.37
C VAL A 238 -13.06 7.02 -9.95
N ALA A 239 -12.88 6.67 -8.69
CA ALA A 239 -11.56 6.40 -8.15
C ALA A 239 -10.81 5.34 -8.98
N THR A 240 -9.68 5.75 -9.56
CA THR A 240 -8.81 4.88 -10.36
C THR A 240 -7.88 4.06 -9.49
N ASP A 241 -7.52 4.60 -8.32
CA ASP A 241 -6.63 3.98 -7.35
C ASP A 241 -7.46 3.20 -6.33
N ASN A 242 -7.95 2.05 -6.78
CA ASN A 242 -8.81 1.17 -6.01
C ASN A 242 -7.98 0.25 -5.11
N PHE A 243 -8.04 0.50 -3.80
CA PHE A 243 -7.49 -0.40 -2.80
C PHE A 243 -8.61 -1.27 -2.25
N SER A 244 -8.50 -2.57 -2.49
CA SER A 244 -9.39 -3.58 -1.94
C SER A 244 -8.67 -4.44 -0.91
N SER A 245 -9.29 -4.62 0.26
CA SER A 245 -8.76 -5.49 1.31
C SER A 245 -9.85 -6.39 1.87
N ASN A 246 -9.51 -7.67 2.07
CA ASN A 246 -10.27 -8.58 2.91
C ASN A 246 -9.78 -8.33 4.34
N LEU A 247 -10.47 -7.49 5.11
CA LEU A 247 -9.98 -7.11 6.44
C LEU A 247 -9.90 -8.33 7.37
N ILE A 248 -8.69 -8.60 7.86
CA ILE A 248 -8.45 -9.31 9.12
C ILE A 248 -7.74 -8.28 10.00
N GLY A 249 -8.49 -7.64 10.91
CA GLY A 249 -8.04 -6.49 11.71
C GLY A 249 -8.64 -5.18 11.22
N ASP A 250 -9.00 -4.30 12.15
CA ASP A 250 -10.01 -3.24 12.00
C ASP A 250 -9.58 -1.97 11.21
N SER A 251 -8.66 -2.06 10.25
CA SER A 251 -8.17 -0.87 9.51
C SER A 251 -7.71 -1.12 8.07
N LEU A 252 -7.99 -0.15 7.19
CA LEU A 252 -7.50 -0.05 5.81
C LEU A 252 -6.65 1.22 5.68
N SER A 253 -5.41 1.10 5.18
CA SER A 253 -4.58 2.26 4.87
C SER A 253 -3.80 2.09 3.58
N PHE A 254 -3.63 3.18 2.85
CA PHE A 254 -2.86 3.23 1.61
C PHE A 254 -2.32 4.64 1.34
N THR A 255 -1.33 4.73 0.46
CA THR A 255 -0.76 5.98 -0.04
C THR A 255 -0.65 5.91 -1.55
N THR A 256 -1.06 6.98 -2.24
CA THR A 256 -0.86 7.18 -3.68
C THR A 256 -0.09 8.48 -3.93
N ILE A 257 0.56 8.57 -5.07
CA ILE A 257 1.28 9.78 -5.50
C ILE A 257 0.73 10.23 -6.83
N GLU A 258 0.13 11.42 -6.84
CA GLU A 258 -0.59 11.95 -7.99
C GLU A 258 0.05 13.24 -8.48
N THR A 259 0.17 13.37 -9.80
CA THR A 259 0.46 14.65 -10.45
C THR A 259 -0.86 15.38 -10.66
N LEU A 260 -1.07 16.45 -9.91
CA LEU A 260 -2.31 17.21 -9.91
C LEU A 260 -2.13 18.54 -10.64
N ALA A 261 -3.14 18.92 -11.41
CA ALA A 261 -3.26 20.27 -11.94
C ALA A 261 -3.67 21.25 -10.83
N ALA A 262 -3.34 22.53 -11.01
CA ALA A 262 -3.85 23.58 -10.12
C ALA A 262 -5.38 23.57 -10.11
N GLY A 263 -5.98 23.67 -8.93
CA GLY A 263 -7.42 23.60 -8.73
C GLY A 263 -8.00 22.18 -8.74
N ALA A 264 -7.18 21.12 -8.78
CA ALA A 264 -7.69 19.76 -8.75
C ALA A 264 -8.36 19.44 -7.41
N ASN A 265 -9.51 18.77 -7.49
CA ASN A 265 -10.30 18.34 -6.35
C ASN A 265 -10.00 16.88 -6.01
N ILE A 266 -9.72 16.61 -4.74
CA ILE A 266 -9.43 15.28 -4.21
C ILE A 266 -10.54 14.90 -3.24
N SER A 267 -11.16 13.74 -3.45
CA SER A 267 -12.09 13.13 -2.49
C SER A 267 -11.74 11.65 -2.29
N VAL A 268 -12.17 11.09 -1.16
CA VAL A 268 -12.07 9.64 -0.90
C VAL A 268 -13.43 9.04 -1.20
N GLN A 269 -13.48 7.98 -2.01
CA GLN A 269 -14.73 7.33 -2.40
C GLN A 269 -14.75 5.86 -2.00
N SER A 270 -15.95 5.36 -1.72
CA SER A 270 -16.18 3.92 -1.75
C SER A 270 -16.26 3.43 -3.19
N THR A 271 -15.73 2.24 -3.48
CA THR A 271 -15.53 1.81 -4.89
C THR A 271 -16.16 0.47 -5.21
N LEU A 272 -16.18 -0.46 -4.26
CA LEU A 272 -16.72 -1.82 -4.49
C LEU A 272 -18.12 -2.02 -3.91
N ASN A 273 -18.44 -1.38 -2.79
CA ASN A 273 -19.62 -1.69 -2.00
C ASN A 273 -19.99 -0.53 -1.06
N GLU A 274 -21.14 -0.61 -0.40
CA GLU A 274 -21.43 0.29 0.72
C GLU A 274 -20.45 0.02 1.89
N ILE A 275 -19.96 1.07 2.53
CA ILE A 275 -19.04 0.99 3.67
C ILE A 275 -19.64 1.74 4.85
N THR A 276 -19.74 1.05 6.00
CA THR A 276 -20.11 1.68 7.27
C THR A 276 -18.90 1.78 8.18
N ILE A 277 -18.61 3.01 8.61
CA ILE A 277 -17.57 3.35 9.57
C ILE A 277 -18.21 3.51 10.95
N PRO A 278 -17.81 2.77 11.99
CA PRO A 278 -18.39 2.82 13.34
C PRO A 278 -18.00 4.08 14.12
N ALA A 279 -18.75 4.42 15.17
CA ALA A 279 -18.31 5.39 16.17
C ALA A 279 -17.30 4.74 17.14
N THR A 280 -15.99 4.90 16.88
CA THR A 280 -14.94 4.34 17.76
C THR A 280 -14.49 5.30 18.86
N GLY A 281 -14.92 6.57 18.82
CA GLY A 281 -14.39 7.64 19.66
C GLY A 281 -12.99 8.15 19.25
N ASN A 282 -12.33 7.47 18.31
CA ASN A 282 -11.03 7.84 17.73
C ASN A 282 -11.19 8.30 16.27
N THR A 283 -10.09 8.68 15.62
CA THR A 283 -10.10 9.01 14.18
C THR A 283 -10.51 7.79 13.37
N ASN A 284 -11.67 7.91 12.74
CA ASN A 284 -12.30 6.88 11.94
C ASN A 284 -11.84 6.89 10.49
N ILE A 285 -11.60 8.08 9.94
CA ILE A 285 -10.99 8.25 8.63
C ILE A 285 -10.07 9.47 8.70
N ARG A 286 -8.93 9.34 8.03
CA ARG A 286 -7.96 10.41 7.85
C ARG A 286 -7.47 10.40 6.41
N LEU A 287 -7.52 11.56 5.78
CA LEU A 287 -6.87 11.86 4.51
C LEU A 287 -5.75 12.87 4.78
N THR A 288 -4.56 12.57 4.31
CA THR A 288 -3.40 13.46 4.38
C THR A 288 -2.95 13.75 2.96
N VAL A 289 -2.84 15.02 2.59
CA VAL A 289 -2.37 15.45 1.28
C VAL A 289 -1.23 16.42 1.51
N PHE A 290 -0.07 16.16 0.89
CA PHE A 290 1.03 17.14 0.91
C PHE A 290 1.79 17.14 -0.41
N ARG A 291 2.21 18.34 -0.82
CA ARG A 291 2.95 18.56 -2.05
C ARG A 291 4.43 18.27 -1.84
N ILE A 292 5.02 17.54 -2.79
CA ILE A 292 6.43 17.14 -2.80
C ILE A 292 7.22 17.73 -3.98
N ALA A 293 6.55 18.25 -5.01
CA ALA A 293 7.14 18.99 -6.11
C ALA A 293 6.12 19.87 -6.83
#